data_AF-A0A7X4FRW0-F1
#
_entry.id   AF-A0A7X4FRW0-F1
#
_cell.length_a   1.000
_cell.length_b   1.000
_cell.length_c   1.000
_cell.angle_alpha   90.00
_cell.angle_beta   90.00
_cell.angle_gamma   90.00
#
_symmetry.space_group_name_H-M   'P 1'
#
loop_
_entity.id
_entity.type
_entity.pdbx_description
1 polymer ?
#
loop_
_entity_poly.entity_id
_entity_poly.type
_entity_poly.pdbx_seq_one_letter_code
_entity_poly.pdbx_strand_id
1 'polypeptide(L)'
;MKAVRFFNTEGPVRADDHYCIPPLERIDLEEVLDLVRSKKYFVLHAPRQTGKTSALLALRDLLNGGAAGDYRCVYVNFEVGQAAREDTARAMRAMLGELARRARITLGDETPNRLRGAALETAGAVGALSDG
;
A
#
# COMPACT_ATOMS: atom_id res chain seq x y z
N MET A 1 7.23 -10.04 34.83
CA MET A 1 6.41 -11.11 34.22
C MET A 1 6.01 -10.66 32.83
N LYS A 2 6.33 -11.43 31.78
CA LYS A 2 5.83 -11.15 30.42
C LYS A 2 4.34 -11.49 30.41
N ALA A 3 3.49 -10.58 29.96
CA ALA A 3 2.04 -10.82 29.88
C ALA A 3 1.76 -12.04 28.99
N VAL A 4 0.83 -12.89 29.39
CA VAL A 4 0.39 -14.04 28.59
C VAL A 4 -0.43 -13.50 27.43
N ARG A 5 0.00 -13.79 26.19
CA ARG A 5 -0.75 -13.43 24.98
C ARG A 5 -2.07 -14.20 24.93
N PHE A 6 -3.08 -13.64 24.26
CA PHE A 6 -4.38 -14.29 24.05
C PHE A 6 -4.85 -14.17 22.60
N PHE A 7 -5.79 -15.01 22.18
CA PHE A 7 -6.37 -14.89 20.83
C PHE A 7 -7.38 -13.76 20.81
N ASN A 8 -7.23 -12.83 19.87
CA ASN A 8 -8.25 -11.80 19.63
C ASN A 8 -9.15 -12.20 18.47
N THR A 9 -10.45 -12.20 18.71
CA THR A 9 -11.49 -12.48 17.71
C THR A 9 -12.19 -11.22 17.20
N GLU A 10 -11.98 -10.06 17.83
CA GLU A 10 -12.70 -8.81 17.52
C GLU A 10 -11.79 -7.57 17.54
N GLY A 11 -11.90 -6.71 16.53
CA GLY A 11 -11.11 -5.48 16.45
C GLY A 11 -9.64 -5.70 16.04
N PRO A 12 -8.77 -4.67 16.20
CA PRO A 12 -7.40 -4.71 15.70
C PRO A 12 -6.49 -5.66 16.51
N VAL A 13 -5.67 -6.45 15.81
CA VAL A 13 -4.71 -7.36 16.42
C VAL A 13 -3.45 -6.60 16.86
N ARG A 14 -3.16 -6.56 18.17
CA ARG A 14 -1.92 -6.01 18.75
C ARG A 14 -0.91 -7.13 18.98
N ALA A 15 0.26 -7.06 18.36
CA ALA A 15 1.26 -8.13 18.45
C ALA A 15 1.88 -8.30 19.86
N ASP A 16 1.83 -7.26 20.69
CA ASP A 16 2.28 -7.31 22.08
C ASP A 16 1.30 -8.09 22.96
N ASP A 17 0.00 -7.96 22.70
CA ASP A 17 -1.07 -8.50 23.54
C ASP A 17 -1.65 -9.82 22.99
N HIS A 18 -1.59 -10.04 21.68
CA HIS A 18 -2.31 -11.13 21.01
C HIS A 18 -1.41 -12.18 20.38
N TYR A 19 -1.87 -13.43 20.33
CA TYR A 19 -1.29 -14.44 19.46
C TYR A 19 -1.55 -14.06 18.00
N CYS A 20 -0.48 -13.76 17.26
CA CYS A 20 -0.57 -13.50 15.83
C CYS A 20 0.70 -13.99 15.12
N ILE A 21 0.51 -14.53 13.92
CA ILE A 21 1.61 -14.77 12.98
C ILE A 21 2.13 -13.39 12.52
N PRO A 22 3.43 -13.09 12.61
CA PRO A 22 4.02 -11.86 12.09
C PRO A 22 3.57 -11.60 10.65
N PRO A 23 3.17 -10.37 10.28
CA PRO A 23 2.56 -10.13 8.97
C PRO A 23 3.42 -10.55 7.76
N LEU A 24 4.75 -10.43 7.86
CA LEU A 24 5.69 -10.81 6.80
C LEU A 24 5.86 -12.33 6.64
N GLU A 25 5.61 -13.11 7.70
CA GLU A 25 5.64 -14.58 7.62
C GLU A 25 4.40 -15.15 6.92
N ARG A 26 3.40 -14.32 6.62
CA ARG A 26 2.16 -14.73 5.93
C ARG A 26 2.29 -14.72 4.41
N ILE A 27 3.42 -14.27 3.89
CA ILE A 27 3.75 -14.22 2.47
C ILE A 27 5.11 -14.87 2.25
N ASP A 28 5.35 -15.37 1.04
CA ASP A 28 6.71 -15.74 0.64
C ASP A 28 7.53 -14.44 0.45
N LEU A 29 8.18 -14.01 1.53
CA LEU A 29 8.88 -12.73 1.54
C LEU A 29 10.06 -12.71 0.56
N GLU A 30 10.78 -13.83 0.41
CA GLU A 30 11.92 -13.92 -0.49
C GLU A 30 11.48 -13.77 -1.94
N GLU A 31 10.45 -14.52 -2.35
CA GLU A 31 9.87 -14.43 -3.70
C GLU A 31 9.34 -13.01 -3.99
N VAL A 32 8.63 -12.40 -3.03
CA VAL A 32 8.10 -11.04 -3.19
C VAL A 32 9.22 -10.01 -3.34
N LEU A 33 10.30 -10.12 -2.56
CA LEU A 33 11.45 -9.22 -2.69
C LEU A 33 12.18 -9.42 -4.02
N ASP A 34 12.28 -10.64 -4.54
CA ASP A 34 12.83 -10.92 -5.87
C ASP A 34 12.00 -10.30 -6.99
N LEU A 35 10.67 -10.38 -6.88
CA LEU A 35 9.75 -9.74 -7.82
C LEU A 35 9.89 -8.22 -7.80
N VAL A 36 9.98 -7.61 -6.62
CA VAL A 36 10.20 -6.16 -6.45
C VAL A 36 11.54 -5.74 -7.06
N ARG A 37 12.63 -6.46 -6.73
CA ARG A 37 13.97 -6.21 -7.31
C ARG A 37 13.97 -6.33 -8.83
N SER A 38 13.19 -7.26 -9.37
CA SER A 38 13.03 -7.49 -10.80
C SER A 38 12.02 -6.54 -11.48
N LYS A 39 11.46 -5.57 -10.75
CA LYS A 39 10.43 -4.63 -11.24
C LYS A 39 9.18 -5.32 -11.82
N LYS A 40 8.80 -6.47 -11.25
CA LYS A 40 7.64 -7.26 -11.69
C LYS A 40 6.41 -6.94 -10.85
N TYR A 41 5.25 -6.96 -11.49
CA TYR A 41 3.96 -6.95 -10.81
C TYR A 41 3.65 -8.34 -10.23
N PHE A 42 2.96 -8.37 -9.09
CA PHE A 42 2.49 -9.61 -8.48
C PHE A 42 1.11 -9.44 -7.87
N VAL A 43 0.38 -10.55 -7.74
CA VAL A 43 -0.94 -10.60 -7.13
C VAL A 43 -0.87 -11.46 -5.87
N LEU A 44 -1.22 -10.88 -4.73
CA LEU A 44 -1.30 -11.63 -3.48
C LEU A 44 -2.63 -12.38 -3.39
N HIS A 45 -2.61 -13.67 -3.75
CA HIS A 45 -3.76 -14.56 -3.59
C HIS A 45 -3.84 -15.06 -2.15
N ALA A 46 -4.87 -14.65 -1.40
CA ALA A 46 -5.18 -15.22 -0.10
C ALA A 46 -6.69 -15.16 0.17
N PRO A 47 -7.26 -16.07 1.00
CA PRO A 47 -8.67 -16.03 1.39
C PRO A 47 -9.11 -14.69 2.02
N ARG A 48 -10.41 -14.46 2.12
CA ARG A 48 -10.94 -13.26 2.80
C ARG A 48 -10.45 -13.23 4.27
N GLN A 49 -10.19 -12.03 4.79
CA GLN A 49 -9.81 -11.78 6.18
C GLN A 49 -8.50 -12.44 6.68
N THR A 50 -7.62 -12.90 5.80
CA THR A 50 -6.31 -13.47 6.19
C THR A 50 -5.21 -12.43 6.45
N GLY A 51 -5.56 -11.13 6.46
CA GLY A 51 -4.62 -10.06 6.77
C GLY A 51 -3.69 -9.64 5.63
N LYS A 52 -4.11 -9.79 4.36
CA LYS A 52 -3.39 -9.29 3.18
C LYS A 52 -2.94 -7.83 3.33
N THR A 53 -3.84 -6.96 3.76
CA THR A 53 -3.53 -5.54 3.99
C THR A 53 -2.45 -5.37 5.05
N SER A 54 -2.51 -6.14 6.14
CA SER A 54 -1.49 -6.10 7.19
C SER A 54 -0.12 -6.56 6.67
N ALA A 55 -0.09 -7.61 5.83
CA ALA A 55 1.15 -8.07 5.20
C ALA A 55 1.73 -7.02 4.23
N LEU A 56 0.90 -6.39 3.39
CA LEU A 56 1.34 -5.33 2.46
C LEU A 56 1.83 -4.06 3.20
N LEU A 57 1.20 -3.70 4.32
CA LEU A 57 1.66 -2.57 5.14
C LEU A 57 3.01 -2.87 5.79
N ALA A 58 3.20 -4.08 6.33
CA ALA A 58 4.49 -4.50 6.87
C ALA A 58 5.57 -4.58 5.77
N LEU A 59 5.22 -5.05 4.57
CA LEU A 59 6.13 -5.07 3.41
C LEU A 59 6.56 -3.66 3.02
N ARG A 60 5.62 -2.71 2.95
CA ARG A 60 5.92 -1.29 2.72
C ARG A 60 6.90 -0.75 3.76
N ASP A 61 6.68 -1.04 5.04
CA ASP A 61 7.54 -0.56 6.12
C ASP A 61 8.94 -1.17 6.06
N LEU A 62 9.03 -2.46 5.72
CA LEU A 62 10.30 -3.13 5.46
C LEU A 62 11.06 -2.49 4.27
N LEU A 63 10.36 -2.26 3.16
CA LEU A 63 10.95 -1.66 1.95
C LEU A 63 11.44 -0.22 2.20
N ASN A 64 10.71 0.54 3.03
CA ASN A 64 11.08 1.90 3.41
C ASN A 64 12.18 1.96 4.48
N GLY A 65 12.32 0.91 5.31
CA GLY A 65 13.18 0.91 6.50
C GLY A 65 14.43 0.02 6.46
N GLY A 66 14.68 -0.73 5.37
CA GLY A 66 15.81 -1.67 5.25
C GLY A 66 17.21 -1.02 5.30
N ALA A 67 18.26 -1.86 5.23
CA ALA A 67 19.67 -1.44 5.33
C ALA A 67 20.13 -0.40 4.28
N ALA A 68 19.32 -0.16 3.26
CA ALA A 68 19.34 1.04 2.45
C ALA A 68 17.88 1.39 2.16
N GLY A 69 17.45 2.63 2.40
CA GLY A 69 16.13 3.13 1.99
C GLY A 69 16.01 3.25 0.47
N ASP A 70 16.26 2.15 -0.24
CA ASP A 70 16.36 2.07 -1.71
C ASP A 70 15.01 2.25 -2.39
N TYR A 71 13.91 2.07 -1.64
CA TYR A 71 12.56 2.15 -2.16
C TYR A 71 11.76 3.25 -1.45
N ARG A 72 10.95 3.94 -2.26
CA ARG A 72 9.90 4.84 -1.80
C ARG A 72 8.57 4.15 -2.01
N CYS A 73 8.11 3.41 -1.00
CA CYS A 73 6.92 2.57 -1.09
C CYS A 73 5.73 3.19 -0.37
N VAL A 74 4.57 3.17 -1.02
CA VAL A 74 3.28 3.56 -0.43
C VAL A 74 2.25 2.46 -0.65
N TYR A 75 1.42 2.24 0.36
CA TYR A 75 0.20 1.45 0.20
C TYR A 75 -0.96 2.38 -0.18
N VAL A 76 -1.67 2.05 -1.25
CA VAL A 76 -2.79 2.83 -1.78
C VAL A 76 -4.00 1.91 -1.95
N ASN A 77 -5.17 2.37 -1.51
CA ASN A 77 -6.45 1.72 -1.78
C ASN A 77 -7.24 2.57 -2.78
N PHE A 78 -7.55 2.01 -3.95
CA PHE A 78 -8.28 2.71 -5.01
C PHE A 78 -9.80 2.51 -4.99
N GLU A 79 -10.36 1.89 -3.95
CA GLU A 79 -11.82 1.80 -3.75
C GLU A 79 -12.49 3.19 -3.70
N VAL A 80 -11.76 4.24 -3.33
CA VAL A 80 -12.23 5.64 -3.38
C VAL A 80 -12.75 6.04 -4.77
N GLY A 81 -12.23 5.42 -5.84
CA GLY A 81 -12.67 5.64 -7.22
C GLY A 81 -14.03 5.02 -7.53
N GLN A 82 -14.48 4.00 -6.79
CA GLN A 82 -15.74 3.31 -7.06
C GLN A 82 -16.96 4.23 -6.91
N ALA A 83 -16.88 5.25 -6.04
CA ALA A 83 -17.94 6.24 -5.86
C ALA A 83 -18.19 7.09 -7.11
N ALA A 84 -17.25 7.14 -8.05
CA ALA A 84 -17.36 7.88 -9.30
C ALA A 84 -18.16 7.14 -10.39
N ARG A 85 -18.49 5.85 -10.20
CA ARG A 85 -19.19 5.02 -11.19
C ARG A 85 -18.49 5.09 -12.56
N GLU A 86 -19.16 5.61 -13.59
CA GLU A 86 -18.67 5.72 -14.96
C GLU A 86 -17.85 7.01 -15.22
N ASP A 87 -17.71 7.89 -14.22
CA ASP A 87 -16.91 9.12 -14.35
C ASP A 87 -15.42 8.83 -14.11
N THR A 88 -14.73 8.43 -15.19
CA THR A 88 -13.29 8.16 -15.20
C THR A 88 -12.46 9.36 -14.73
N ALA A 89 -12.87 10.59 -15.07
CA ALA A 89 -12.14 11.80 -14.69
C ALA A 89 -12.20 12.06 -13.19
N ARG A 90 -13.38 11.88 -12.59
CA ARG A 90 -13.55 11.95 -11.14
C ARG A 90 -12.86 10.79 -10.43
N ALA A 91 -12.92 9.58 -10.97
CA ALA A 91 -12.22 8.42 -10.42
C ALA A 91 -10.71 8.66 -10.37
N MET A 92 -10.10 9.09 -11.48
CA MET A 92 -8.66 9.35 -11.56
C MET A 92 -8.22 10.47 -10.61
N ARG A 93 -8.99 11.56 -10.52
CA ARG A 93 -8.73 12.64 -9.53
C ARG A 93 -8.72 12.11 -8.09
N ALA A 94 -9.67 11.24 -7.75
CA ALA A 94 -9.74 10.64 -6.42
C ALA A 94 -8.55 9.70 -6.15
N MET A 95 -8.17 8.87 -7.11
CA MET A 95 -7.04 7.96 -7.02
C MET A 95 -5.71 8.70 -6.84
N LEU A 96 -5.45 9.73 -7.66
CA LEU A 96 -4.26 10.58 -7.52
C LEU A 96 -4.24 11.34 -6.19
N GLY A 97 -5.42 11.77 -5.71
CA GLY A 97 -5.57 12.38 -4.38
C GLY A 97 -5.18 11.44 -3.25
N GLU A 98 -5.63 10.18 -3.30
CA GLU A 98 -5.27 9.17 -2.31
C GLU A 98 -3.78 8.81 -2.38
N LEU A 99 -3.22 8.63 -3.58
CA LEU A 99 -1.79 8.39 -3.77
C LEU A 99 -0.96 9.52 -3.15
N ALA A 100 -1.27 10.78 -3.47
CA ALA A 100 -0.58 11.94 -2.94
C ALA A 100 -0.68 12.03 -1.41
N ARG A 101 -1.87 11.77 -0.86
CA ARG A 101 -2.08 11.76 0.59
C ARG A 101 -1.26 10.66 1.27
N ARG A 102 -1.18 9.47 0.67
CA ARG A 102 -0.40 8.33 1.21
C ARG A 102 1.10 8.60 1.15
N ALA A 103 1.58 9.19 0.06
CA ALA A 103 2.98 9.61 -0.08
C ALA A 103 3.38 10.64 0.96
N ARG A 104 2.56 11.66 1.19
CA ARG A 104 2.80 12.65 2.24
C ARG A 104 2.84 12.02 3.63
N ILE A 105 1.85 11.21 3.99
CA ILE A 105 1.73 10.67 5.35
C ILE A 105 2.80 9.60 5.63
N THR A 106 3.14 8.78 4.63
CA THR A 106 4.07 7.65 4.82
C THR A 106 5.52 8.08 4.65
N LEU A 107 5.81 8.92 3.66
CA LEU A 107 7.16 9.25 3.22
C LEU A 107 7.54 10.72 3.44
N GLY A 108 6.61 11.57 3.88
CA GLY A 108 6.81 13.02 3.92
C GLY A 108 6.91 13.67 2.53
N ASP A 109 6.45 12.98 1.48
CA ASP A 109 6.66 13.40 0.09
C ASP A 109 5.48 14.19 -0.48
N GLU A 110 5.71 15.48 -0.76
CA GLU A 110 4.75 16.37 -1.41
C GLU A 110 4.80 16.32 -2.94
N THR A 111 5.74 15.59 -3.54
CA THR A 111 5.95 15.55 -4.99
C THR A 111 4.71 15.08 -5.75
N PRO A 112 4.04 13.95 -5.38
CA PRO A 112 2.84 13.53 -6.10
C PRO A 112 1.70 14.55 -5.98
N ASN A 113 1.57 15.25 -4.85
CA ASN A 113 0.56 16.28 -4.67
C ASN A 113 0.79 17.50 -5.57
N ARG A 114 2.05 17.89 -5.77
CA ARG A 114 2.43 18.98 -6.68
C ARG A 114 2.22 18.60 -8.15
N LEU A 115 2.53 17.36 -8.52
CA LEU A 115 2.50 16.92 -9.92
C LEU A 115 1.11 16.50 -10.41
N ARG A 116 0.19 16.08 -9.54
CA ARG A 116 -1.11 15.51 -9.97
C ARG A 116 -1.94 16.43 -10.88
N GLY A 117 -1.86 17.75 -10.67
CA GLY A 117 -2.58 18.72 -11.51
C GLY A 117 -2.04 18.71 -12.93
N ALA A 118 -0.73 18.90 -13.06
CA ALA A 118 -0.03 18.85 -14.34
C ALA A 118 -0.22 17.49 -15.03
N ALA A 119 -0.14 16.37 -14.31
CA ALA A 119 -0.34 15.03 -14.89
C ALA A 119 -1.75 14.85 -15.49
N LEU A 120 -2.79 15.41 -14.86
CA LEU A 120 -4.15 15.39 -15.40
C LEU A 120 -4.32 16.32 -16.60
N GLU A 121 -3.64 17.46 -16.60
CA GLU A 121 -3.66 18.42 -17.72
C GLU A 121 -2.94 17.88 -18.95
N THR A 122 -1.81 17.18 -18.77
CA THR A 122 -0.98 16.69 -19.87
C THR A 122 -1.46 15.36 -20.43
N ALA A 123 -1.71 14.36 -19.58
CA ALA A 123 -2.02 12.99 -19.99
C ALA A 123 -3.52 12.65 -19.91
N GLY A 124 -4.33 13.55 -19.34
CA GLY A 124 -5.76 13.34 -19.16
C GLY A 124 -6.08 12.26 -18.12
N ALA A 125 -7.39 12.03 -17.91
CA ALA A 125 -7.87 11.10 -16.89
C ALA A 125 -7.49 9.63 -17.12
N VAL A 126 -7.16 9.25 -18.35
CA VAL A 126 -6.80 7.87 -18.70
C VAL A 126 -5.28 7.67 -18.66
N GLY A 127 -4.50 8.72 -18.97
CA GLY A 127 -3.04 8.66 -19.05
C GLY A 127 -2.30 9.12 -17.80
N ALA A 128 -2.96 9.75 -16.83
CA ALA A 128 -2.29 10.38 -15.69
C ALA A 128 -1.47 9.45 -14.77
N LEU A 129 -1.61 8.13 -14.90
CA LEU A 129 -0.80 7.12 -14.22
C LEU A 129 0.03 6.26 -15.20
N SER A 130 -0.07 6.55 -16.49
CA SER A 130 0.33 5.62 -17.56
C SER A 130 1.70 5.94 -18.15
N ASP A 131 2.34 7.05 -17.77
CA ASP A 131 3.64 7.45 -18.32
C ASP A 131 4.61 7.94 -17.24
N GLY A 132 5.76 7.25 -17.18
CA GLY A 132 6.99 7.61 -16.49
C GLY A 132 8.16 6.93 -17.21
#